data_AF-A0A1U7WAA1-F1
#
_entry.id   AF-A0A1U7WAA1-F1
#
_cell.length_a   1.000
_cell.length_b   1.000
_cell.length_c   1.000
_cell.angle_alpha   90.00
_cell.angle_beta   90.00
_cell.angle_gamma   90.00
#
_symmetry.space_group_name_H-M   'P 1'
#
loop_
_entity.id
_entity.type
_entity.pdbx_description
1 polymer ?
#
loop_
_entity_poly.entity_id
_entity_poly.type
_entity_poly.pdbx_seq_one_letter_code
_entity_poly.pdbx_strand_id
1 'polypeptide(L)'
;MVRSEVYSSEVKKTEVLMESFRRAIGLRIKENKEVYEGEVTELSPEESESMTGGYCKSISHVIVGLKTVKGTKQLKLDPTMYDALIKEKGA
;
A
#
# COMPACT_ATOMS: atom_id res chain seq x y z
N MET A 1 -23.49 6.25 -16.36
CA MET A 1 -24.00 7.63 -16.37
C MET A 1 -25.50 7.55 -16.59
N VAL A 2 -26.28 7.68 -15.52
CA VAL A 2 -27.75 7.69 -15.60
C VAL A 2 -28.19 9.13 -15.87
N ARG A 3 -29.20 9.34 -16.73
CA ARG A 3 -29.64 10.67 -17.18
C ARG A 3 -30.06 11.61 -16.03
N SER A 4 -30.48 11.04 -14.90
CA SER A 4 -30.85 11.75 -13.66
C SER A 4 -29.66 12.35 -12.91
N GLU A 5 -28.44 11.81 -13.06
CA GLU A 5 -27.21 12.33 -12.42
C GLU A 5 -26.79 13.68 -13.05
N VAL A 6 -27.11 13.89 -14.33
CA VAL A 6 -26.79 15.12 -15.08
C VAL A 6 -27.73 16.29 -14.75
N TYR A 7 -28.95 15.99 -14.28
CA TYR A 7 -29.99 16.97 -13.98
C TYR A 7 -30.28 17.09 -12.48
N SER A 8 -29.33 16.72 -11.61
CA SER A 8 -29.43 16.97 -10.17
C SER A 8 -29.18 18.44 -9.84
N SER A 9 -29.90 18.97 -8.85
CA SER A 9 -29.70 20.32 -8.30
C SER A 9 -28.48 20.41 -7.37
N GLU A 10 -27.94 19.26 -6.96
CA GLU A 10 -26.87 19.17 -5.95
C GLU A 10 -25.47 19.39 -6.52
N VAL A 11 -25.28 19.13 -7.81
CA VAL A 11 -23.96 19.15 -8.46
C VAL A 11 -24.03 19.98 -9.74
N LYS A 12 -23.01 20.81 -10.00
CA LYS A 12 -22.98 21.59 -11.24
C LYS A 12 -22.88 20.64 -12.44
N LYS A 13 -23.76 20.83 -13.41
CA LYS A 13 -23.83 20.03 -14.66
C LYS A 13 -22.45 19.88 -15.34
N THR A 14 -21.61 20.90 -15.25
CA THR A 14 -20.25 20.92 -15.80
C THR A 14 -19.30 19.96 -15.08
N GLU A 15 -19.43 19.78 -13.76
CA GLU A 15 -18.56 18.90 -12.98
C GLU A 15 -18.85 17.43 -13.26
N VAL A 16 -20.14 17.07 -13.34
CA VAL A 16 -20.57 15.70 -13.69
C VAL A 16 -20.10 15.31 -15.09
N LEU A 17 -20.14 16.27 -16.04
CA LEU A 17 -19.63 16.06 -17.39
C LEU A 17 -18.09 15.94 -17.40
N MET A 18 -17.38 16.80 -16.67
CA MET A 18 -15.91 16.74 -16.56
C MET A 18 -15.42 15.45 -15.92
N GLU A 19 -16.11 14.94 -14.90
CA GLU A 19 -15.78 13.65 -14.30
C GLU A 19 -16.00 12.49 -15.28
N SER A 20 -17.08 12.54 -16.06
CA SER A 20 -17.34 11.56 -17.12
C SER A 20 -16.24 11.57 -18.18
N PHE A 21 -15.78 12.75 -18.60
CA PHE A 21 -14.64 12.86 -19.51
C PHE A 21 -13.34 12.33 -18.91
N ARG A 22 -13.03 12.65 -17.64
CA ARG A 22 -11.85 12.11 -16.96
C ARG A 22 -11.87 10.59 -16.81
N ARG A 23 -13.04 10.00 -16.52
CA ARG A 23 -13.22 8.54 -16.44
C ARG A 23 -13.16 7.86 -17.81
N ALA A 24 -13.64 8.53 -18.86
CA ALA A 24 -13.63 8.01 -20.24
C ALA A 24 -12.24 8.07 -20.91
N ILE A 25 -11.38 8.99 -20.47
CA ILE A 25 -9.99 9.07 -20.93
C ILE A 25 -9.19 7.97 -20.20
N GLY A 26 -8.96 6.85 -20.88
CA GLY A 26 -8.11 5.77 -20.38
C GLY A 26 -6.64 6.14 -20.50
N LEU A 27 -6.01 6.56 -19.40
CA LEU A 27 -4.55 6.68 -19.33
C LEU A 27 -3.93 5.30 -19.09
N ARG A 28 -3.09 4.84 -20.03
CA ARG A 28 -2.28 3.63 -19.84
C ARG A 28 -0.93 4.03 -19.26
N ILE A 29 -0.78 3.88 -17.95
CA ILE A 29 0.48 4.11 -17.26
C ILE A 29 1.23 2.77 -17.21
N LYS A 30 2.44 2.75 -17.79
CA LYS A 30 3.36 1.62 -17.64
C LYS A 30 4.34 1.99 -16.53
N GLU A 31 4.09 1.48 -15.34
CA GLU A 31 4.98 1.64 -14.19
C GLU A 31 5.93 0.44 -14.11
N ASN A 32 7.22 0.70 -13.94
CA ASN A 32 8.18 -0.34 -13.62
C ASN A 32 8.19 -0.53 -12.10
N LYS A 33 7.50 -1.57 -11.64
CA LYS A 33 7.50 -1.96 -10.24
C LYS A 33 8.51 -3.08 -10.00
N GLU A 34 9.39 -2.90 -9.02
CA GLU A 34 10.20 -4.00 -8.51
C GLU A 34 9.32 -4.90 -7.63
N VAL A 35 9.18 -6.16 -8.04
CA VAL A 35 8.39 -7.16 -7.32
C VAL A 35 9.34 -8.24 -6.81
N TYR A 36 9.31 -8.46 -5.50
CA TYR A 36 10.12 -9.47 -4.83
C TYR A 36 9.21 -10.61 -4.38
N GLU A 37 9.43 -11.80 -4.94
CA GLU A 37 8.67 -13.01 -4.63
C GLU A 37 9.59 -14.07 -4.04
N GLY A 38 9.13 -14.75 -2.99
CA GLY A 38 9.87 -15.80 -2.33
C GLY A 38 9.14 -16.32 -1.09
N GLU A 39 9.64 -17.44 -0.57
CA GLU A 39 9.18 -18.00 0.71
C GLU A 39 9.72 -17.15 1.86
N VAL A 40 8.86 -16.78 2.80
CA VAL A 40 9.26 -15.99 3.98
C VAL A 40 9.97 -16.91 4.98
N THR A 41 11.28 -16.74 5.12
CA THR A 41 12.08 -17.50 6.09
C THR A 41 12.20 -16.80 7.43
N GLU A 42 12.27 -15.47 7.43
CA GLU A 42 12.47 -14.66 8.63
C GLU A 42 11.59 -13.40 8.55
N LEU A 43 10.95 -13.04 9.65
CA LEU A 43 10.21 -11.79 9.80
C LEU A 43 10.43 -11.27 11.21
N SER A 44 11.25 -10.23 11.32
CA SER A 44 11.70 -9.68 12.61
C SER A 44 11.52 -8.15 12.61
N PRO A 45 10.63 -7.62 13.46
CA PRO A 45 10.52 -6.17 13.67
C PRO A 45 11.69 -5.65 14.53
N GLU A 46 12.29 -4.55 14.11
CA GLU A 46 13.31 -3.82 14.88
C GLU A 46 12.62 -2.68 15.64
N GLU A 47 12.35 -2.88 16.93
CA GLU A 47 11.77 -1.87 17.82
C GLU A 47 12.85 -0.86 18.23
N SER A 48 12.57 0.44 18.07
CA SER A 48 13.42 1.50 18.63
C SER A 48 12.72 2.19 19.78
N GLU A 49 13.44 2.50 20.85
CA GLU A 49 12.90 3.33 21.95
C GLU A 49 12.65 4.76 21.47
N SER A 50 11.39 5.18 21.55
CA SER A 50 11.01 6.57 21.31
C SER A 50 11.59 7.46 22.42
N MET A 51 12.15 8.63 22.06
CA MET A 51 12.75 9.60 23.00
C MET A 51 11.79 10.22 24.02
N THR A 52 10.54 9.77 24.08
CA THR A 52 9.48 10.28 24.97
C THR A 52 8.91 9.12 25.77
N GLY A 53 9.55 8.81 26.90
CA GLY A 53 8.97 8.11 28.05
C GLY A 53 7.99 6.95 27.76
N GLY A 54 8.54 5.80 27.37
CA GLY A 54 8.10 4.49 27.90
C GLY A 54 6.74 3.89 27.52
N TYR A 55 5.88 4.54 26.72
CA TYR A 55 4.53 4.00 26.45
C TYR A 55 4.19 3.67 24.99
N CYS A 56 5.07 3.97 24.02
CA CYS A 56 4.86 3.57 22.62
C CYS A 56 6.15 2.99 22.04
N LYS A 57 6.17 1.66 21.90
CA LYS A 57 7.19 0.94 21.13
C LYS A 57 6.96 1.26 19.66
N SER A 58 7.76 2.17 19.12
CA SER A 58 7.71 2.52 17.70
C SER A 58 8.56 1.51 16.95
N ILE A 59 7.96 0.77 16.02
CA ILE A 59 8.70 -0.12 15.12
C ILE A 59 9.47 0.78 14.17
N SER A 60 10.78 0.63 14.14
CA SER A 60 11.63 1.46 13.28
C SER A 60 11.62 0.93 11.87
N HIS A 61 11.82 -0.38 11.69
CA HIS A 61 11.85 -1.08 10.41
C HIS A 61 11.54 -2.57 10.62
N VAL A 62 11.19 -3.28 9.54
CA VAL A 62 10.97 -4.73 9.55
C VAL A 62 12.01 -5.39 8.66
N ILE A 63 12.69 -6.41 9.18
CA ILE A 63 13.59 -7.25 8.39
C ILE A 63 12.80 -8.46 7.91
N VAL A 64 12.74 -8.66 6.59
CA VAL A 64 12.11 -9.81 5.94
C VAL A 64 13.15 -10.60 5.17
N GLY A 65 13.31 -11.88 5.51
CA GLY A 65 14.09 -12.85 4.76
C GLY A 65 13.21 -13.56 3.75
N LEU A 66 13.53 -13.42 2.46
CA LEU A 66 12.89 -14.13 1.35
C LEU A 66 13.86 -15.17 0.78
N LYS A 67 13.38 -16.41 0.65
CA LYS A 67 14.10 -17.50 0.02
C LYS A 67 13.47 -17.86 -1.32
N THR A 68 14.33 -18.03 -2.31
CA THR A 68 13.98 -18.48 -3.66
C THR A 68 14.82 -19.72 -4.00
N VAL A 69 14.46 -20.40 -5.08
CA VAL A 69 15.22 -21.55 -5.61
C VAL A 69 16.69 -21.19 -5.92
N LYS A 70 16.95 -19.92 -6.25
CA LYS A 70 18.29 -19.43 -6.63
C LYS A 70 19.09 -18.88 -5.46
N GLY A 71 18.49 -18.66 -4.29
CA GLY A 71 19.17 -18.09 -3.14
C GLY A 71 18.23 -17.33 -2.19
N THR A 72 18.82 -16.76 -1.14
CA THR A 72 18.13 -15.99 -0.11
C THR A 72 18.46 -14.50 -0.24
N LYS A 73 17.49 -13.64 0.06
CA LYS A 73 17.67 -12.18 0.17
C LYS A 73 17.01 -11.69 1.45
N GLN A 74 17.69 -10.81 2.17
CA GLN A 74 17.11 -10.06 3.28
C GLN A 74 16.77 -8.65 2.80
N LEU A 75 15.58 -8.18 3.15
CA LEU A 75 15.05 -6.86 2.80
C LEU A 75 14.69 -6.11 4.09
N LYS A 76 15.04 -4.83 4.12
CA LYS A 76 14.61 -3.90 5.17
C LYS A 76 13.41 -3.13 4.66
N LEU A 77 12.25 -3.38 5.28
CA LEU A 77 10.97 -2.77 4.93
C LEU A 77 10.62 -1.66 5.91
N ASP A 78 9.84 -0.70 5.41
CA ASP A 78 9.26 0.38 6.18
C ASP A 78 8.29 -0.17 7.25
N PRO A 79 8.22 0.46 8.43
CA PRO A 79 7.35 0.01 9.52
C PRO A 79 5.86 -0.01 9.15
N THR A 80 5.40 0.81 8.19
CA THR A 80 4.00 0.76 7.70
C THR A 80 3.63 -0.59 7.06
N MET A 81 4.62 -1.35 6.56
CA MET A 81 4.39 -2.68 5.99
C MET A 81 4.17 -3.74 7.07
N TYR A 82 4.56 -3.47 8.32
CA TYR A 82 4.42 -4.43 9.42
C TYR A 82 2.96 -4.78 9.70
N ASP A 83 2.10 -3.76 9.78
CA ASP A 83 0.68 -3.94 10.09
C ASP A 83 -0.04 -4.74 8.98
N ALA A 84 0.32 -4.47 7.72
CA ALA A 84 -0.19 -5.22 6.58
C ALA A 84 0.22 -6.70 6.64
N LEU A 85 1.47 -6.99 7.02
CA LEU A 85 2.01 -8.35 7.15
C LEU A 85 1.38 -9.11 8.32
N ILE A 86 1.14 -8.47 9.46
CA ILE A 86 0.43 -9.11 10.60
C ILE A 86 -1.00 -9.48 10.19
N LYS A 87 -1.69 -8.56 9.52
CA LYS A 87 -3.08 -8.76 9.13
C LYS A 87 -3.24 -9.96 8.20
N GLU A 88 -2.32 -10.17 7.26
CA GLU A 88 -2.34 -11.36 6.40
C GLU A 88 -1.96 -12.65 7.12
N LYS A 89 -1.07 -12.59 8.13
CA LYS A 89 -0.73 -13.79 8.94
C LYS A 89 -1.85 -14.26 9.87
N GLY A 90 -2.84 -13.41 10.17
CA GLY A 90 -3.93 -13.69 11.10
C GLY A 90 -5.19 -14.29 10.46
N ALA A 91 -5.19 -14.50 9.13
CA ALA A 91 -6.25 -15.18 8.38
C ALA A 91 -5.85 -16.63 8.08
#